data_AF-A0A661WJE7-F1
#
_entry.id   AF-A0A661WJE7-F1
#
_cell.length_a   1.000
_cell.length_b   1.000
_cell.length_c   1.000
_cell.angle_alpha   90.00
_cell.angle_beta   90.00
_cell.angle_gamma   90.00
#
_symmetry.space_group_name_H-M   'P 1'
#
loop_
_entity.id
_entity.type
_entity.pdbx_description
1 polymer ?
#
loop_
_entity_poly.entity_id
_entity_poly.type
_entity_poly.pdbx_seq_one_letter_code
_entity_poly.pdbx_strand_id
1 'polypeptide(L)'
;MSNLEKILNELQDAQISGDHLNAAEASSAAGKIFLERNIYPEAANYFRKAASLFSEIGKLIQQASMLNQLGVCLVMSAQEEQALEELAAAKRCLAKEDHPALAAAIEGNLGLAYSGLKDYKNAARHHKSVFETAEKINDLQLKLNALINLADSNLQDKKYQPAQGFALVALDLAKTLGSKPSLMIIYDLLGMISSRQGDLKTALEYHQQSLDSAQENGDLLRQGIALANQALAQEGLTEMDRAFKLMSQAQDIFILLNSDYQEKTSKDLERIQSSRSVDS
;
A
#
# COMPACT_ATOMS: atom_id res chain seq x y z
N MET A 1 -10.51 31.88 -7.37
CA MET A 1 -11.06 30.93 -6.39
C MET A 1 -10.36 29.61 -6.59
N SER A 2 -9.78 29.05 -5.53
CA SER A 2 -9.21 27.70 -5.60
C SER A 2 -10.31 26.68 -5.95
N ASN A 3 -9.97 25.56 -6.61
CA ASN A 3 -10.95 24.51 -6.95
C ASN A 3 -11.74 24.05 -5.71
N LEU A 4 -11.07 24.02 -4.55
CA LEU A 4 -11.68 23.67 -3.27
C LEU A 4 -12.70 24.72 -2.79
N GLU A 5 -12.37 26.02 -2.83
CA GLU A 5 -13.31 27.08 -2.45
C GLU A 5 -14.62 27.01 -3.25
N LYS A 6 -14.53 26.76 -4.56
CA LYS A 6 -15.71 26.62 -5.41
C LYS A 6 -16.59 25.46 -4.95
N ILE A 7 -15.99 24.30 -4.69
CA ILE A 7 -16.70 23.09 -4.23
C ILE A 7 -17.33 23.32 -2.85
N LEU A 8 -16.65 24.03 -1.94
CA LEU A 8 -17.18 24.31 -0.62
C LEU A 8 -18.37 25.28 -0.66
N ASN A 9 -18.35 26.26 -1.57
CA ASN A 9 -19.50 27.14 -1.81
C ASN A 9 -20.68 26.35 -2.40
N GLU A 10 -20.44 25.50 -3.40
CA GLU A 10 -21.47 24.62 -3.98
C GLU A 10 -22.09 23.70 -2.91
N LEU A 11 -21.26 23.13 -2.04
CA LEU A 11 -21.72 22.33 -0.91
C LEU A 11 -22.62 23.14 0.03
N GLN A 12 -22.23 24.37 0.37
CA GLN A 12 -23.02 25.24 1.23
C GLN A 12 -24.38 25.58 0.59
N ASP A 13 -24.40 25.95 -0.69
CA ASP A 13 -25.62 26.28 -1.42
C ASP A 13 -26.56 25.07 -1.52
N ALA A 14 -26.02 23.89 -1.80
CA ALA A 14 -26.78 22.64 -1.83
C ALA A 14 -27.38 22.29 -0.45
N GLN A 15 -26.64 22.53 0.63
CA GLN A 15 -27.16 22.33 2.00
C GLN A 15 -28.27 23.30 2.35
N ILE A 16 -28.16 24.57 1.97
CA ILE A 16 -29.20 25.59 2.22
C ILE A 16 -30.47 25.27 1.43
N SER A 17 -30.33 24.80 0.20
CA SER A 17 -31.46 24.44 -0.67
C SER A 17 -32.07 23.07 -0.37
N GLY A 18 -31.44 22.25 0.49
CA GLY A 18 -31.88 20.88 0.76
C GLY A 18 -31.63 19.91 -0.40
N ASP A 19 -30.74 20.25 -1.32
CA ASP A 19 -30.36 19.39 -2.44
C ASP A 19 -29.33 18.35 -1.98
N HIS A 20 -29.83 17.21 -1.49
CA HIS A 20 -28.99 16.15 -0.96
C HIS A 20 -28.09 15.52 -2.02
N LEU A 21 -28.48 15.54 -3.30
CA LEU A 21 -27.66 14.99 -4.37
C LEU A 21 -26.44 15.87 -4.61
N ASN A 22 -26.65 17.17 -4.84
CA ASN A 22 -25.55 18.10 -5.07
C ASN A 22 -24.66 18.22 -3.83
N ALA A 23 -25.24 18.17 -2.62
CA ALA A 23 -24.46 18.16 -1.38
C ALA A 23 -23.60 16.90 -1.25
N ALA A 24 -24.10 15.73 -1.68
CA ALA A 24 -23.33 14.49 -1.69
C ALA A 24 -22.16 14.58 -2.68
N GLU A 25 -22.42 15.01 -3.92
CA GLU A 25 -21.43 15.13 -4.98
C GLU A 25 -20.33 16.14 -4.64
N ALA A 26 -20.70 17.31 -4.10
CA ALA A 26 -19.74 18.31 -3.64
C ALA A 26 -18.91 17.81 -2.45
N SER A 27 -19.53 17.06 -1.52
CA SER A 27 -18.80 16.41 -0.42
C SER A 27 -17.81 15.36 -0.96
N SER A 28 -18.21 14.52 -1.92
CA SER A 28 -17.31 13.56 -2.57
C SER A 28 -16.11 14.24 -3.23
N ALA A 29 -16.35 15.35 -3.93
CA ALA A 29 -15.31 16.11 -4.61
C ALA A 29 -14.32 16.76 -3.62
N ALA A 30 -14.83 17.35 -2.53
CA ALA A 30 -13.99 17.89 -1.46
C ALA A 30 -13.14 16.78 -0.83
N GLY A 31 -13.74 15.63 -0.51
CA GLY A 31 -13.03 14.48 0.04
C GLY A 31 -11.88 14.01 -0.85
N LYS A 32 -12.10 13.94 -2.17
CA LYS A 32 -11.06 13.60 -3.14
C LYS A 32 -9.90 14.59 -3.14
N ILE A 33 -10.17 15.89 -3.06
CA ILE A 33 -9.11 16.92 -2.99
C ILE A 33 -8.27 16.78 -1.72
N PHE A 34 -8.90 16.54 -0.57
CA PHE A 34 -8.17 16.31 0.67
C PHE A 34 -7.35 15.02 0.63
N LEU A 35 -7.89 13.95 0.02
CA LEU A 35 -7.19 12.69 -0.18
C LEU A 35 -5.95 12.87 -1.08
N GLU A 36 -6.07 13.58 -2.21
CA GLU A 36 -4.94 13.91 -3.10
C GLU A 36 -3.86 14.75 -2.42
N ARG A 37 -4.23 15.49 -1.37
CA ARG A 37 -3.31 16.26 -0.52
C ARG A 37 -2.76 15.46 0.67
N ASN A 38 -3.11 14.18 0.78
CA ASN A 38 -2.79 13.29 1.90
C ASN A 38 -3.30 13.80 3.27
N ILE A 39 -4.38 14.58 3.25
CA ILE A 39 -5.05 15.11 4.45
C ILE A 39 -6.21 14.15 4.78
N TYR A 40 -5.86 12.98 5.32
CA TYR A 40 -6.79 11.86 5.49
C TYR A 40 -7.96 12.13 6.45
N PRO A 41 -7.78 12.81 7.61
CA PRO A 41 -8.90 13.05 8.53
C PRO A 41 -10.01 13.92 7.90
N GLU A 42 -9.64 14.96 7.18
CA GLU A 42 -10.56 15.85 6.47
C GLU A 42 -11.23 15.10 5.32
N ALA A 43 -10.46 14.33 4.53
CA ALA A 43 -11.01 13.48 3.47
C ALA A 43 -12.06 12.50 4.02
N ALA A 44 -11.76 11.83 5.14
CA ALA A 44 -12.68 10.92 5.82
C ALA A 44 -13.98 11.61 6.24
N ASN A 45 -13.92 12.83 6.78
CA ASN A 45 -15.12 13.58 7.16
C ASN A 45 -16.02 13.88 5.96
N TYR A 46 -15.45 14.29 4.84
CA TYR A 46 -16.22 14.56 3.62
C TYR A 46 -16.78 13.29 2.99
N PHE A 47 -16.02 12.19 2.95
CA PHE A 47 -16.53 10.91 2.44
C PHE A 47 -17.64 10.34 3.34
N ARG A 48 -17.53 10.46 4.66
CA ARG A 48 -18.60 10.07 5.59
C ARG A 48 -19.87 10.87 5.35
N LYS A 49 -19.76 12.19 5.18
CA LYS A 49 -20.89 13.07 4.85
C LYS A 49 -21.54 12.66 3.52
N ALA A 50 -20.74 12.46 2.47
CA ALA A 50 -21.23 12.01 1.17
C ALA A 50 -21.93 10.65 1.25
N ALA A 51 -21.36 9.69 1.98
CA ALA A 51 -21.97 8.37 2.19
C ALA A 51 -23.34 8.46 2.88
N SER A 52 -23.47 9.30 3.92
CA SER A 52 -24.76 9.54 4.60
C SER A 52 -25.80 10.11 3.63
N LEU A 53 -25.44 11.14 2.86
CA LEU A 53 -26.36 11.79 1.93
C LEU A 53 -26.78 10.84 0.79
N PHE A 54 -25.85 10.05 0.23
CA PHE A 54 -26.20 9.02 -0.75
C PHE A 54 -27.10 7.92 -0.17
N SER A 55 -26.94 7.58 1.11
CA SER A 55 -27.84 6.67 1.82
C SER A 55 -29.26 7.22 1.90
N GLU A 56 -29.42 8.49 2.26
CA GLU A 56 -30.73 9.15 2.41
C GLU A 56 -31.52 9.21 1.09
N ILE A 57 -30.82 9.38 -0.04
CA ILE A 57 -31.45 9.41 -1.37
C ILE A 57 -31.46 8.06 -2.08
N GLY A 58 -31.10 6.96 -1.39
CA GLY A 58 -31.17 5.60 -1.92
C GLY A 58 -30.14 5.24 -3.00
N LYS A 59 -29.05 6.02 -3.14
CA LYS A 59 -27.98 5.80 -4.12
C LYS A 59 -26.89 4.86 -3.56
N LEU A 60 -27.22 3.57 -3.45
CA LEU A 60 -26.39 2.57 -2.77
C LEU A 60 -25.00 2.36 -3.40
N ILE A 61 -24.86 2.42 -4.73
CA ILE A 61 -23.56 2.26 -5.41
C ILE A 61 -22.64 3.43 -5.07
N GLN A 62 -23.16 4.66 -5.09
CA GLN A 62 -22.41 5.86 -4.73
C GLN A 62 -22.06 5.85 -3.23
N GLN A 63 -22.99 5.43 -2.37
CA GLN A 63 -22.72 5.20 -0.95
C GLN A 63 -21.56 4.21 -0.76
N ALA A 64 -21.60 3.05 -1.44
CA ALA A 64 -20.53 2.06 -1.37
C ALA A 64 -19.17 2.63 -1.80
N SER A 65 -19.16 3.43 -2.87
CA SER A 65 -17.95 4.12 -3.33
C SER A 65 -17.39 5.07 -2.27
N MET A 66 -18.25 5.86 -1.61
CA MET A 66 -17.81 6.78 -0.55
C MET A 66 -17.33 6.06 0.70
N LEU A 67 -18.02 5.00 1.12
CA LEU A 67 -17.58 4.14 2.23
C LEU A 67 -16.23 3.46 1.93
N ASN A 68 -16.01 3.05 0.68
CA ASN A 68 -14.71 2.51 0.25
C ASN A 68 -13.59 3.56 0.35
N GLN A 69 -13.82 4.80 -0.10
CA GLN A 69 -12.84 5.89 0.02
C GLN A 69 -12.59 6.30 1.48
N LEU A 70 -13.64 6.27 2.32
CA LEU A 70 -13.52 6.44 3.76
C LEU A 70 -12.63 5.35 4.38
N GLY A 71 -12.83 4.09 3.99
CA GLY A 71 -11.98 2.97 4.39
C GLY A 71 -10.51 3.19 4.05
N VAL A 72 -10.20 3.69 2.85
CA VAL A 72 -8.83 4.06 2.46
C VAL A 72 -8.25 5.10 3.42
N CYS A 73 -8.99 6.18 3.71
CA CYS A 73 -8.53 7.24 4.61
C CYS A 73 -8.26 6.72 6.02
N LEU A 74 -9.10 5.80 6.52
CA LEU A 74 -8.96 5.20 7.84
C LEU A 74 -7.74 4.27 7.90
N VAL A 75 -7.48 3.46 6.88
CA VAL A 75 -6.25 2.64 6.79
C VAL A 75 -5.00 3.55 6.79
N MET A 76 -5.00 4.62 5.98
CA MET A 76 -3.88 5.57 5.95
C MET A 76 -3.68 6.34 7.26
N SER A 77 -4.71 6.38 8.11
CA SER A 77 -4.67 6.99 9.44
C SER A 77 -4.44 5.98 10.57
N ALA A 78 -4.05 4.73 10.25
CA ALA A 78 -3.87 3.64 11.22
C ALA A 78 -5.09 3.42 12.13
N GLN A 79 -6.29 3.46 11.53
CA GLN A 79 -7.58 3.19 12.18
C GLN A 79 -8.23 1.97 11.52
N GLU A 80 -7.55 0.83 11.58
CA GLU A 80 -7.90 -0.37 10.82
C GLU A 80 -9.26 -0.97 11.22
N GLU A 81 -9.60 -0.98 12.50
CA GLU A 81 -10.91 -1.52 12.95
C GLU A 81 -12.07 -0.71 12.37
N GLN A 82 -11.97 0.62 12.42
CA GLN A 82 -12.99 1.50 11.81
C GLN A 82 -13.03 1.31 10.29
N ALA A 83 -11.87 1.15 9.64
CA ALA A 83 -11.82 0.87 8.20
C ALA A 83 -12.59 -0.42 7.85
N LEU A 84 -12.42 -1.48 8.65
CA LEU A 84 -13.14 -2.74 8.45
C LEU A 84 -14.66 -2.56 8.59
N GLU A 85 -15.13 -1.77 9.54
CA GLU A 85 -16.56 -1.49 9.72
C GLU A 85 -17.16 -0.80 8.49
N GLU A 86 -16.51 0.25 8.00
CA GLU A 86 -16.97 1.05 6.85
C GLU A 86 -16.88 0.25 5.55
N LEU A 87 -15.82 -0.54 5.35
CA LEU A 87 -15.67 -1.41 4.18
C LEU A 87 -16.67 -2.57 4.20
N ALA A 88 -17.00 -3.11 5.38
CA ALA A 88 -18.08 -4.09 5.51
C ALA A 88 -19.45 -3.47 5.18
N ALA A 89 -19.67 -2.20 5.56
CA ALA A 89 -20.86 -1.46 5.14
C ALA A 89 -20.89 -1.25 3.61
N ALA A 90 -19.77 -0.85 2.99
CA ALA A 90 -19.65 -0.71 1.54
C ALA A 90 -20.01 -2.01 0.81
N LYS A 91 -19.52 -3.15 1.30
CA LYS A 91 -19.82 -4.47 0.75
C LYS A 91 -21.31 -4.81 0.85
N ARG A 92 -21.98 -4.45 1.96
CA ARG A 92 -23.44 -4.65 2.11
C ARG A 92 -24.24 -3.84 1.10
N CYS A 93 -23.81 -2.61 0.78
CA CYS A 93 -24.46 -1.78 -0.24
C CYS A 93 -24.46 -2.43 -1.64
N LEU A 94 -23.48 -3.29 -1.94
CA LEU A 94 -23.36 -3.99 -3.22
C LEU A 94 -23.95 -5.41 -3.23
N ALA A 95 -24.59 -5.87 -2.15
CA ALA A 95 -25.00 -7.28 -2.03
C ALA A 95 -25.99 -7.77 -3.11
N LYS A 96 -26.68 -6.86 -3.79
CA LYS A 96 -27.64 -7.14 -4.87
C LYS A 96 -27.24 -6.54 -6.22
N GLU A 97 -26.06 -5.95 -6.31
CA GLU A 97 -25.59 -5.20 -7.48
C GLU A 97 -24.42 -5.92 -8.15
N ASP A 98 -24.44 -6.03 -9.48
CA ASP A 98 -23.33 -6.58 -10.24
C ASP A 98 -22.32 -5.47 -10.58
N HIS A 99 -21.42 -5.18 -9.64
CA HIS A 99 -20.39 -4.15 -9.80
C HIS A 99 -18.98 -4.69 -9.46
N PRO A 100 -18.45 -5.65 -10.25
CA PRO A 100 -17.28 -6.44 -9.88
C PRO A 100 -16.02 -5.59 -9.63
N ALA A 101 -15.82 -4.51 -10.37
CA ALA A 101 -14.67 -3.63 -10.16
C ALA A 101 -14.70 -2.92 -8.79
N LEU A 102 -15.86 -2.46 -8.34
CA LEU A 102 -16.01 -1.79 -7.04
C LEU A 102 -15.97 -2.81 -5.90
N ALA A 103 -16.58 -3.99 -6.10
CA ALA A 103 -16.47 -5.10 -5.17
C ALA A 103 -14.99 -5.50 -4.96
N ALA A 104 -14.21 -5.62 -6.04
CA ALA A 104 -12.78 -5.91 -5.95
C ALA A 104 -11.99 -4.79 -5.25
N ALA A 105 -12.32 -3.52 -5.48
CA ALA A 105 -11.69 -2.41 -4.77
C ALA A 105 -11.95 -2.48 -3.25
N ILE A 106 -13.19 -2.79 -2.84
CA ILE A 106 -13.55 -2.96 -1.43
C ILE A 106 -12.82 -4.16 -0.82
N GLU A 107 -12.77 -5.29 -1.52
CA GLU A 107 -12.02 -6.48 -1.08
C GLU A 107 -10.52 -6.18 -0.95
N GLY A 108 -9.93 -5.43 -1.87
CA GLY A 108 -8.52 -5.02 -1.78
C GLY A 108 -8.25 -4.18 -0.53
N ASN A 109 -9.12 -3.21 -0.25
CA ASN A 109 -8.98 -2.36 0.93
C ASN A 109 -9.25 -3.11 2.24
N LEU A 110 -10.15 -4.10 2.25
CA LEU A 110 -10.29 -5.02 3.39
C LEU A 110 -8.99 -5.79 3.61
N GLY A 111 -8.36 -6.25 2.52
CA GLY A 111 -7.05 -6.89 2.56
C GLY A 111 -5.98 -6.01 3.21
N LEU A 112 -5.90 -4.74 2.82
CA LEU A 112 -4.98 -3.77 3.42
C LEU A 112 -5.27 -3.51 4.90
N ALA A 113 -6.54 -3.34 5.29
CA ALA A 113 -6.92 -3.14 6.69
C ALA A 113 -6.54 -4.34 7.56
N TYR A 114 -6.78 -5.57 7.09
CA TYR A 114 -6.33 -6.78 7.80
C TYR A 114 -4.80 -6.89 7.88
N SER A 115 -4.07 -6.45 6.85
CA SER A 115 -2.60 -6.37 6.92
C SER A 115 -2.12 -5.39 7.99
N GLY A 116 -2.78 -4.23 8.15
CA GLY A 116 -2.47 -3.28 9.22
C GLY A 116 -2.68 -3.86 10.62
N LEU A 117 -3.73 -4.67 10.80
CA LEU A 117 -3.98 -5.47 12.01
C LEU A 117 -3.03 -6.67 12.18
N LYS A 118 -2.12 -6.89 11.22
CA LYS A 118 -1.21 -8.04 11.16
C LYS A 118 -1.94 -9.40 11.06
N ASP A 119 -3.21 -9.38 10.64
CA ASP A 119 -3.98 -10.58 10.30
C ASP A 119 -3.77 -10.94 8.83
N TYR A 120 -2.55 -11.37 8.53
CA TYR A 120 -2.09 -11.64 7.16
C TYR A 120 -2.86 -12.79 6.50
N LYS A 121 -3.44 -13.69 7.29
CA LYS A 121 -4.27 -14.78 6.79
C LYS A 121 -5.58 -14.26 6.21
N ASN A 122 -6.26 -13.34 6.91
CA ASN A 122 -7.45 -12.69 6.37
C ASN A 122 -7.09 -11.74 5.23
N ALA A 123 -5.97 -11.01 5.32
CA ALA A 123 -5.48 -10.16 4.23
C ALA A 123 -5.30 -10.96 2.92
N ALA A 124 -4.62 -12.11 2.97
CA ALA A 124 -4.43 -12.99 1.83
C ALA A 124 -5.77 -13.51 1.25
N ARG A 125 -6.77 -13.79 2.10
CA ARG A 125 -8.11 -14.22 1.65
C ARG A 125 -8.79 -13.13 0.83
N HIS A 126 -8.74 -11.89 1.30
CA HIS A 126 -9.34 -10.75 0.61
C HIS A 126 -8.59 -10.41 -0.69
N HIS A 127 -7.25 -10.39 -0.69
CA HIS A 127 -6.46 -10.21 -1.90
C HIS A 127 -6.68 -11.33 -2.94
N LYS A 128 -6.95 -12.57 -2.49
CA LYS A 128 -7.32 -13.67 -3.39
C LYS A 128 -8.66 -13.41 -4.07
N SER A 129 -9.65 -12.86 -3.36
CA SER A 129 -10.94 -12.45 -3.94
C SER A 129 -10.75 -11.39 -5.05
N VAL A 130 -9.84 -10.43 -4.84
CA VAL A 130 -9.45 -9.45 -5.86
C VAL A 130 -8.85 -10.13 -7.08
N PHE A 131 -7.90 -11.06 -6.89
CA PHE A 131 -7.29 -11.83 -7.98
C PHE A 131 -8.35 -12.59 -8.79
N GLU A 132 -9.24 -13.32 -8.12
CA GLU A 132 -10.32 -14.09 -8.78
C GLU A 132 -11.27 -13.18 -9.56
N THR A 133 -11.51 -11.96 -9.08
CA THR A 133 -12.32 -10.98 -9.80
C THR A 133 -11.58 -10.41 -11.01
N ALA A 134 -10.29 -10.10 -10.86
CA ALA A 134 -9.44 -9.62 -11.95
C ALA A 134 -9.38 -10.61 -13.11
N GLU A 135 -9.28 -11.92 -12.81
CA GLU A 135 -9.35 -12.98 -13.82
C GLU A 135 -10.70 -12.96 -14.55
N LYS A 136 -11.82 -12.86 -13.81
CA LYS A 136 -13.16 -12.87 -14.40
C LYS A 136 -13.42 -11.69 -15.33
N ILE A 137 -12.92 -10.51 -14.99
CA ILE A 137 -13.11 -9.29 -15.79
C ILE A 137 -11.97 -9.00 -16.77
N ASN A 138 -10.95 -9.87 -16.84
CA ASN A 138 -9.75 -9.72 -17.66
C ASN A 138 -8.97 -8.42 -17.41
N ASP A 139 -8.93 -7.94 -16.15
CA ASP A 139 -8.17 -6.75 -15.77
C ASP A 139 -6.74 -7.14 -15.33
N LEU A 140 -5.79 -6.97 -16.25
CA LEU A 140 -4.39 -7.33 -16.03
C LEU A 140 -3.72 -6.45 -14.95
N GLN A 141 -4.13 -5.19 -14.81
CA GLN A 141 -3.53 -4.29 -13.83
C GLN A 141 -4.02 -4.64 -12.41
N LEU A 142 -5.32 -4.92 -12.27
CA LEU A 142 -5.90 -5.40 -11.02
C LEU A 142 -5.32 -6.76 -10.62
N LYS A 143 -5.13 -7.66 -11.59
CA LYS A 143 -4.47 -8.95 -11.38
C LYS A 143 -3.05 -8.78 -10.84
N LEU A 144 -2.27 -7.89 -11.46
CA LEU A 144 -0.90 -7.60 -11.03
C LEU A 144 -0.87 -7.09 -9.57
N ASN A 145 -1.72 -6.13 -9.24
CA ASN A 145 -1.80 -5.58 -7.89
C ASN A 145 -2.20 -6.65 -6.87
N ALA A 146 -3.16 -7.52 -7.21
CA ALA A 146 -3.59 -8.60 -6.33
C ALA A 146 -2.47 -9.64 -6.09
N LEU A 147 -1.67 -9.97 -7.12
CA LEU A 147 -0.53 -10.87 -6.99
C LEU A 147 0.57 -10.30 -6.08
N ILE A 148 0.86 -9.00 -6.21
CA ILE A 148 1.82 -8.30 -5.33
C ILE A 148 1.35 -8.37 -3.88
N ASN A 149 0.08 -8.05 -3.62
CA ASN A 149 -0.47 -8.07 -2.26
C ASN A 149 -0.59 -9.49 -1.68
N LEU A 150 -0.85 -10.50 -2.52
CA LEU A 150 -0.81 -11.91 -2.12
C LEU A 150 0.60 -12.35 -1.75
N ALA A 151 1.61 -11.93 -2.51
CA ALA A 151 3.01 -12.21 -2.20
C ALA A 151 3.39 -11.59 -0.85
N ASP A 152 3.08 -10.30 -0.63
CA ASP A 152 3.35 -9.63 0.64
C ASP A 152 2.60 -10.28 1.81
N SER A 153 1.29 -10.49 1.69
CA SER A 153 0.50 -11.12 2.77
C SER A 153 1.06 -12.49 3.16
N ASN A 154 1.49 -13.31 2.18
CA ASN A 154 2.11 -14.61 2.47
C ASN A 154 3.52 -14.48 3.04
N LEU A 155 4.31 -13.49 2.60
CA LEU A 155 5.63 -13.20 3.19
C LEU A 155 5.50 -12.86 4.67
N GLN A 156 4.57 -11.96 5.02
CA GLN A 156 4.34 -11.55 6.41
C GLN A 156 3.78 -12.70 7.27
N ASP A 157 2.94 -13.56 6.69
CA ASP A 157 2.47 -14.82 7.32
C ASP A 157 3.53 -15.94 7.35
N LYS A 158 4.79 -15.62 6.98
CA LYS A 158 5.95 -16.55 6.95
C LYS A 158 5.77 -17.74 6.00
N LYS A 159 4.83 -17.64 5.04
CA LYS A 159 4.59 -18.60 3.96
C LYS A 159 5.45 -18.26 2.75
N TYR A 160 6.76 -18.45 2.91
CA TYR A 160 7.74 -17.99 1.91
C TYR A 160 7.58 -18.66 0.54
N GLN A 161 7.24 -19.94 0.49
CA GLN A 161 7.06 -20.67 -0.78
C GLN A 161 5.86 -20.13 -1.59
N PRO A 162 4.63 -20.01 -1.02
CA PRO A 162 3.54 -19.30 -1.68
C PRO A 162 3.87 -17.85 -2.06
N ALA A 163 4.54 -17.10 -1.16
CA ALA A 163 4.92 -15.72 -1.42
C ALA A 163 5.82 -15.59 -2.66
N GLN A 164 6.82 -16.47 -2.78
CA GLN A 164 7.72 -16.53 -3.92
C GLN A 164 6.97 -16.86 -5.21
N GLY A 165 6.05 -17.83 -5.17
CA GLY A 165 5.22 -18.20 -6.32
C GLY A 165 4.42 -17.01 -6.85
N PHE A 166 3.71 -16.28 -5.97
CA PHE A 166 2.95 -15.10 -6.37
C PHE A 166 3.84 -13.97 -6.88
N ALA A 167 4.99 -13.72 -6.23
CA ALA A 167 5.92 -12.66 -6.63
C ALA A 167 6.54 -12.93 -8.02
N LEU A 168 6.88 -14.18 -8.34
CA LEU A 168 7.42 -14.54 -9.66
C LEU A 168 6.39 -14.42 -10.77
N VAL A 169 5.13 -14.79 -10.52
CA VAL A 169 4.03 -14.56 -11.48
C VAL A 169 3.76 -13.06 -11.66
N ALA A 170 3.80 -12.28 -10.58
CA ALA A 170 3.71 -10.82 -10.65
C ALA A 170 4.86 -10.22 -11.47
N LEU A 171 6.08 -10.74 -11.31
CA LEU A 171 7.27 -10.27 -12.04
C LEU A 171 7.11 -10.42 -13.55
N ASP A 172 6.68 -11.60 -14.01
CA ASP A 172 6.46 -11.88 -15.43
C ASP A 172 5.37 -10.99 -16.02
N LEU A 173 4.25 -10.82 -15.29
CA LEU A 173 3.17 -9.95 -15.71
C LEU A 173 3.59 -8.47 -15.74
N ALA A 174 4.33 -7.99 -14.74
CA ALA A 174 4.84 -6.62 -14.69
C ALA A 174 5.79 -6.32 -15.86
N LYS A 175 6.66 -7.29 -16.23
CA LYS A 175 7.52 -7.18 -17.42
C LYS A 175 6.69 -7.09 -18.70
N THR A 176 5.67 -7.94 -18.84
CA THR A 176 4.76 -7.94 -19.99
C THR A 176 4.01 -6.61 -20.12
N LEU A 177 3.56 -6.04 -19.01
CA LEU A 177 2.88 -4.74 -18.97
C LEU A 177 3.82 -3.54 -19.06
N GLY A 178 5.14 -3.73 -18.96
CA GLY A 178 6.12 -2.64 -18.89
C GLY A 178 5.99 -1.76 -17.64
N SER A 179 5.43 -2.29 -16.54
CA SER A 179 5.19 -1.50 -15.31
C SER A 179 6.46 -1.37 -14.47
N LYS A 180 7.28 -0.35 -14.76
CA LYS A 180 8.47 -0.03 -13.97
C LYS A 180 8.19 0.13 -12.47
N PRO A 181 7.14 0.85 -12.01
CA PRO A 181 6.86 0.99 -10.59
C PRO A 181 6.56 -0.35 -9.91
N SER A 182 5.84 -1.25 -10.58
CA SER A 182 5.54 -2.59 -10.04
C SER A 182 6.78 -3.46 -9.96
N LEU A 183 7.66 -3.42 -10.97
CA LEU A 183 8.91 -4.20 -10.98
C LEU A 183 9.76 -3.93 -9.75
N MET A 184 9.92 -2.66 -9.38
CA MET A 184 10.65 -2.25 -8.19
C MET A 184 10.07 -2.87 -6.91
N ILE A 185 8.75 -2.81 -6.72
CA ILE A 185 8.07 -3.42 -5.56
C ILE A 185 8.27 -4.94 -5.54
N ILE A 186 8.16 -5.58 -6.70
CA ILE A 186 8.30 -7.04 -6.82
C ILE A 186 9.73 -7.50 -6.55
N TYR A 187 10.74 -6.75 -7.01
CA TYR A 187 12.13 -7.06 -6.70
C TYR A 187 12.42 -6.92 -5.20
N ASP A 188 11.89 -5.90 -4.53
CA ASP A 188 12.03 -5.79 -3.08
C ASP A 188 11.38 -6.98 -2.34
N LEU A 189 10.16 -7.36 -2.75
CA LEU A 189 9.48 -8.55 -2.20
C LEU A 189 10.29 -9.83 -2.41
N LEU A 190 10.80 -10.07 -3.63
CA LEU A 190 11.62 -11.25 -3.92
C LEU A 190 12.92 -11.25 -3.10
N GLY A 191 13.57 -10.10 -2.94
CA GLY A 191 14.76 -9.98 -2.10
C GLY A 191 14.49 -10.28 -0.62
N MET A 192 13.38 -9.77 -0.09
CA MET A 192 12.94 -10.10 1.27
C MET A 192 12.59 -11.59 1.43
N ILE A 193 11.88 -12.17 0.46
CA ILE A 193 11.52 -13.60 0.46
C ILE A 193 12.79 -14.46 0.45
N SER A 194 13.73 -14.20 -0.47
CA SER A 194 15.02 -14.90 -0.54
C SER A 194 15.82 -14.76 0.76
N SER A 195 15.87 -13.55 1.34
CA SER A 195 16.52 -13.31 2.63
C SER A 195 15.92 -14.16 3.74
N ARG A 196 14.58 -14.24 3.82
CA ARG A 196 13.87 -15.04 4.83
C ARG A 196 14.02 -16.55 4.62
N GLN A 197 14.29 -16.98 3.40
CA GLN A 197 14.63 -18.37 3.06
C GLN A 197 16.12 -18.70 3.29
N GLY A 198 16.95 -17.70 3.62
CA GLY A 198 18.39 -17.86 3.82
C GLY A 198 19.24 -17.79 2.55
N ASP A 199 18.63 -17.54 1.39
CA ASP A 199 19.35 -17.33 0.13
C ASP A 199 19.76 -15.86 -0.01
N LEU A 200 20.76 -15.48 0.78
CA LEU A 200 21.23 -14.11 0.87
C LEU A 200 21.90 -13.62 -0.43
N LYS A 201 22.43 -14.52 -1.25
CA LYS A 201 23.04 -14.15 -2.54
C LYS A 201 21.99 -13.71 -3.54
N THR A 202 20.95 -14.54 -3.72
CA THR A 202 19.81 -14.17 -4.57
C THR A 202 19.08 -12.93 -4.03
N ALA A 203 19.00 -12.77 -2.70
CA ALA A 203 18.44 -11.57 -2.11
C ALA A 203 19.20 -10.29 -2.52
N LEU A 204 20.54 -10.33 -2.49
CA LEU A 204 21.38 -9.21 -2.92
C LEU A 204 21.15 -8.83 -4.38
N GLU A 205 21.00 -9.83 -5.26
CA GLU A 205 20.69 -9.60 -6.68
C GLU A 205 19.35 -8.87 -6.85
N TYR A 206 18.30 -9.32 -6.16
CA TYR A 206 16.99 -8.66 -6.22
C TYR A 206 17.00 -7.27 -5.59
N HIS A 207 17.66 -7.08 -4.45
CA HIS A 207 17.78 -5.76 -3.84
C HIS A 207 18.60 -4.81 -4.73
N GLN A 208 19.57 -5.31 -5.49
CA GLN A 208 20.29 -4.50 -6.49
C GLN A 208 19.37 -4.05 -7.61
N GLN A 209 18.54 -4.94 -8.17
CA GLN A 209 17.55 -4.57 -9.19
C GLN A 209 16.53 -3.53 -8.69
N SER A 210 16.13 -3.63 -7.41
CA SER A 210 15.29 -2.64 -6.74
C SER A 210 16.00 -1.28 -6.61
N LEU A 211 17.26 -1.28 -6.19
CA LEU A 211 18.09 -0.07 -6.07
C LEU A 211 18.27 0.63 -7.41
N ASP A 212 18.63 -0.11 -8.46
CA ASP A 212 18.81 0.44 -9.82
C ASP A 212 17.51 1.10 -10.31
N SER A 213 16.36 0.45 -10.08
CA SER A 213 15.04 0.98 -10.44
C SER A 213 14.69 2.24 -9.64
N ALA A 214 15.00 2.28 -8.35
CA ALA A 214 14.75 3.44 -7.49
C ALA A 214 15.65 4.64 -7.85
N GLN A 215 16.88 4.37 -8.33
CA GLN A 215 17.78 5.40 -8.87
C GLN A 215 17.26 5.99 -10.17
N GLU A 216 16.83 5.16 -11.12
CA GLU A 216 16.24 5.63 -12.39
C GLU A 216 15.04 6.55 -12.17
N ASN A 217 14.24 6.28 -11.13
CA ASN A 217 13.02 7.04 -10.83
C ASN A 217 13.26 8.22 -9.88
N GLY A 218 14.46 8.39 -9.32
CA GLY A 218 14.74 9.41 -8.30
C GLY A 218 14.03 9.18 -6.96
N ASP A 219 13.58 7.97 -6.67
CA ASP A 219 12.89 7.61 -5.42
C ASP A 219 13.93 7.37 -4.30
N LEU A 220 14.34 8.45 -3.64
CA LEU A 220 15.36 8.39 -2.58
C LEU A 220 14.93 7.46 -1.43
N LEU A 221 13.65 7.46 -1.05
CA LEU A 221 13.18 6.62 0.06
C LEU A 221 13.41 5.14 -0.25
N ARG A 222 13.07 4.71 -1.47
CA ARG A 222 13.26 3.31 -1.89
C ARG A 222 14.71 2.96 -2.13
N GLN A 223 15.56 3.91 -2.54
CA GLN A 223 17.00 3.70 -2.56
C GLN A 223 17.53 3.37 -1.16
N GLY A 224 17.13 4.15 -0.14
CA GLY A 224 17.49 3.89 1.25
C GLY A 224 17.03 2.51 1.74
N ILE A 225 15.79 2.12 1.43
CA ILE A 225 15.24 0.81 1.81
C ILE A 225 16.04 -0.33 1.15
N ALA A 226 16.32 -0.24 -0.15
CA ALA A 226 17.09 -1.25 -0.86
C ALA A 226 18.51 -1.40 -0.29
N LEU A 227 19.19 -0.27 0.00
CA LEU A 227 20.52 -0.26 0.63
C LEU A 227 20.51 -0.90 2.02
N ALA A 228 19.52 -0.57 2.86
CA ALA A 228 19.37 -1.18 4.19
C ALA A 228 19.14 -2.69 4.09
N ASN A 229 18.31 -3.14 3.16
CA ASN A 229 18.06 -4.56 2.93
C ASN A 229 19.33 -5.30 2.42
N GLN A 230 20.10 -4.68 1.50
CA GLN A 230 21.40 -5.22 1.10
C GLN A 230 22.39 -5.31 2.27
N ALA A 231 22.43 -4.28 3.13
CA ALA A 231 23.30 -4.28 4.30
C ALA A 231 22.99 -5.44 5.25
N LEU A 232 21.71 -5.69 5.53
CA LEU A 232 21.27 -6.83 6.36
C LEU A 232 21.63 -8.18 5.70
N ALA A 233 21.55 -8.28 4.37
CA ALA A 233 21.97 -9.49 3.66
C ALA A 233 23.49 -9.70 3.70
N GLN A 234 24.29 -8.64 3.54
CA GLN A 234 25.76 -8.70 3.69
C GLN A 234 26.16 -9.08 5.12
N GLU A 235 25.47 -8.54 6.12
CA GLU A 235 25.67 -8.91 7.51
C GLU A 235 25.40 -10.40 7.74
N GLY A 236 24.30 -10.93 7.22
CA GLY A 236 24.02 -12.37 7.28
C GLY A 236 25.06 -13.24 6.57
N LEU A 237 25.76 -12.68 5.58
CA LEU A 237 26.91 -13.31 4.91
C LEU A 237 28.24 -13.07 5.65
N THR A 238 28.22 -12.42 6.82
CA THR A 238 29.39 -12.03 7.62
C THR A 238 30.34 -11.03 6.95
N GLU A 239 29.89 -10.35 5.90
CA GLU A 239 30.64 -9.33 5.15
C GLU A 239 30.50 -7.95 5.84
N MET A 240 31.01 -7.84 7.07
CA MET A 240 30.72 -6.72 7.99
C MET A 240 31.12 -5.34 7.46
N ASP A 241 32.25 -5.23 6.75
CA ASP A 241 32.68 -3.97 6.15
C ASP A 241 31.70 -3.47 5.07
N ARG A 242 31.17 -4.39 4.25
CA ARG A 242 30.20 -4.06 3.21
C ARG A 242 28.85 -3.70 3.82
N ALA A 243 28.41 -4.48 4.82
CA ALA A 243 27.19 -4.20 5.57
C ALA A 243 27.22 -2.80 6.19
N PHE A 244 28.32 -2.44 6.87
CA PHE A 244 28.48 -1.14 7.50
C PHE A 244 28.40 0.00 6.48
N LYS A 245 29.09 -0.14 5.34
CA LYS A 245 29.07 0.89 4.29
C LYS A 245 27.65 1.12 3.73
N LEU A 246 26.94 0.05 3.42
CA LEU A 246 25.59 0.12 2.85
C LEU A 246 24.58 0.67 3.88
N MET A 247 24.66 0.21 5.14
CA MET A 247 23.78 0.72 6.20
C MET A 247 24.04 2.20 6.49
N SER A 248 25.30 2.65 6.43
CA SER A 248 25.65 4.08 6.56
C SER A 248 25.01 4.92 5.46
N GLN A 249 25.08 4.47 4.20
CA GLN A 249 24.44 5.16 3.08
C GLN A 249 22.91 5.20 3.21
N ALA A 250 22.29 4.12 3.68
CA ALA A 250 20.86 4.09 3.96
C ALA A 250 20.48 5.08 5.07
N GLN A 251 21.27 5.13 6.16
CA GLN A 251 21.06 6.06 7.27
C GLN A 251 21.12 7.52 6.80
N ASP A 252 22.11 7.89 5.98
CA ASP A 252 22.25 9.25 5.45
C ASP A 252 21.01 9.68 4.66
N ILE A 253 20.46 8.78 3.83
CA ILE A 253 19.22 9.01 3.08
C ILE A 253 18.04 9.18 4.04
N PHE A 254 17.90 8.31 5.04
CA PHE A 254 16.78 8.37 5.97
C PHE A 254 16.79 9.61 6.86
N ILE A 255 17.98 10.13 7.21
CA ILE A 255 18.17 11.42 7.89
C ILE A 255 17.76 12.56 6.96
N LEU A 256 18.24 12.56 5.71
CA LEU A 256 17.90 13.60 4.72
C LEU A 256 16.39 13.73 4.51
N LEU A 257 15.68 12.60 4.50
CA LEU A 257 14.24 12.55 4.28
C LEU A 257 13.40 12.77 5.55
N ASN A 258 14.05 12.88 6.71
CA ASN A 258 13.38 12.82 8.01
C ASN A 258 12.38 11.65 8.13
N SER A 259 12.79 10.46 7.68
CA SER A 259 11.91 9.29 7.61
C SER A 259 11.82 8.52 8.94
N ASP A 260 10.76 7.72 9.09
CA ASP A 260 10.55 6.85 10.26
C ASP A 260 11.57 5.70 10.36
N TYR A 261 12.37 5.46 9.32
CA TYR A 261 13.40 4.41 9.32
C TYR A 261 14.65 4.78 10.14
N GLN A 262 14.86 6.07 10.42
CA GLN A 262 16.08 6.59 11.06
C GLN A 262 16.46 5.88 12.36
N GLU A 263 15.49 5.65 13.24
CA GLU A 263 15.75 5.02 14.54
C GLU A 263 16.19 3.57 14.37
N LYS A 264 15.52 2.85 13.47
CA LYS A 264 15.82 1.45 13.20
C LYS A 264 17.20 1.30 12.57
N THR A 265 17.51 2.07 11.52
CA THR A 265 18.79 1.97 10.84
C THR A 265 19.95 2.46 11.70
N SER A 266 19.74 3.41 12.62
CA SER A 266 20.77 3.81 13.59
C SER A 266 21.14 2.65 14.51
N LYS A 267 20.14 1.93 15.04
CA LYS A 267 20.35 0.74 15.88
C LYS A 267 21.05 -0.39 15.12
N ASP A 268 20.64 -0.63 13.87
CA ASP A 268 21.29 -1.63 13.03
C ASP A 268 22.75 -1.26 12.72
N LEU A 269 23.03 0.03 12.48
CA LEU A 269 24.38 0.52 12.23
C LEU A 269 25.31 0.36 13.44
N GLU A 270 24.85 0.71 14.64
CA GLU A 270 25.60 0.51 15.90
C GLU A 270 25.91 -0.97 16.14
N ARG A 271 24.93 -1.84 15.88
CA ARG A 271 25.05 -3.29 16.01
C ARG A 271 26.11 -3.85 15.05
N ILE A 272 26.03 -3.49 13.77
CA ILE A 272 27.01 -3.91 12.74
C ILE A 272 28.42 -3.42 13.11
N GLN A 273 28.56 -2.16 13.56
CA GLN A 273 29.85 -1.59 13.97
C GLN A 273 30.46 -2.34 15.16
N SER A 274 29.63 -2.75 16.12
CA SER A 274 30.07 -3.51 17.28
C SER A 274 30.60 -4.89 16.87
N SER A 275 29.87 -5.61 16.00
CA SER A 275 30.29 -6.92 15.48
C SER A 275 31.57 -6.84 14.66
N ARG A 276 31.72 -5.78 13.84
CA ARG A 276 32.92 -5.53 13.03
C ARG A 276 34.19 -5.36 13.87
N SER A 277 34.07 -4.82 15.09
CA SER A 277 35.21 -4.51 15.97
C SER A 277 35.72 -5.73 16.77
N VAL A 278 35.00 -6.85 16.72
CA VAL A 278 35.36 -8.09 17.44
C VAL A 278 36.22 -9.01 16.58
N ASP A 279 36.12 -8.90 15.25
CA ASP A 279 36.82 -9.75 14.28
C ASP A 279 38.15 -9.14 13.75
N SER A 280 38.51 -7.94 14.21
CA SER A 280 39.74 -7.20 13.86
C SER A 280 40.81 -7.27 14.93
#